data_AF-A0A9N7RCG3-F1
#
_entry.id   AF-A0A9N7RCG3-F1
#
_cell.length_a   1.000
_cell.length_b   1.000
_cell.length_c   1.000
_cell.angle_alpha   90.00
_cell.angle_beta   90.00
_cell.angle_gamma   90.00
#
_symmetry.space_group_name_H-M   'P 1'
#
loop_
_entity.id
_entity.type
_entity.pdbx_description
1 polymer ?
#
loop_
_entity_poly.entity_id
_entity_poly.type
_entity_poly.pdbx_seq_one_letter_code
_entity_poly.pdbx_strand_id
1 'polypeptide(L)'
;MTTVETVKDVSPHESVKSYASHLKPSGKMELPDWTDLVKIDVLKELAPYDPDWYYITAASRVRKIYLRGGLGVGAFRRIYGGSKRNGSRPSHFGKSSGSVARNIFQ
;
A
#
# COMPACT_ATOMS: atom_id res chain seq x y z
N MET A 1 17.62 20.94 -18.18
CA MET A 1 16.95 20.29 -17.04
C MET A 1 15.55 19.92 -17.51
N THR A 2 15.18 18.64 -17.47
CA THR A 2 13.81 18.21 -17.81
C THR A 2 12.85 18.82 -16.79
N THR A 3 11.83 19.54 -17.25
CA THR A 3 10.79 20.09 -16.39
C THR A 3 9.98 18.94 -15.80
N VAL A 4 9.95 18.86 -14.46
CA VAL A 4 9.15 17.88 -13.73
C VAL A 4 7.78 18.51 -13.50
N GLU A 5 6.77 18.05 -14.22
CA GLU A 5 5.41 18.59 -14.10
C GLU A 5 4.44 17.61 -13.44
N THR A 6 4.65 16.30 -13.62
CA THR A 6 3.70 15.29 -13.16
C THR A 6 4.35 14.20 -12.29
N VAL A 7 3.51 13.46 -11.55
CA VAL A 7 3.93 12.31 -10.72
C VAL A 7 4.53 11.17 -11.57
N LYS A 8 4.34 11.20 -12.88
CA LYS A 8 4.91 10.22 -13.83
C LYS A 8 6.41 10.45 -14.06
N ASP A 9 6.86 11.69 -13.89
CA ASP A 9 8.23 12.12 -14.18
C ASP A 9 9.17 11.86 -12.98
N VAL A 10 8.61 11.55 -11.81
CA VAL A 10 9.34 11.26 -10.57
C VAL A 10 9.46 9.75 -10.35
N SER A 11 10.60 9.32 -9.79
CA SER A 11 10.81 7.95 -9.35
C SER A 11 9.66 7.47 -8.44
N PRO A 12 9.06 6.30 -8.70
CA PRO A 12 7.97 5.79 -7.88
C PRO A 12 8.31 5.67 -6.40
N HIS A 13 9.55 5.28 -6.08
CA HIS A 13 9.99 5.11 -4.71
C HIS A 13 10.08 6.45 -3.98
N GLU A 14 10.68 7.46 -4.61
CA GLU A 14 10.85 8.78 -4.02
C GLU A 14 9.51 9.48 -3.81
N SER A 15 8.62 9.38 -4.80
CA SER A 15 7.25 9.92 -4.73
C SER A 15 6.47 9.33 -3.56
N VAL A 16 6.52 8.01 -3.37
CA VAL A 16 5.80 7.34 -2.27
C VAL A 16 6.39 7.72 -0.92
N LYS A 17 7.73 7.76 -0.79
CA LYS A 17 8.39 8.12 0.47
C LYS A 17 8.12 9.57 0.87
N SER A 18 8.24 10.50 -0.07
CA SER A 18 7.97 11.92 0.14
C SER A 18 6.51 12.15 0.54
N TYR A 19 5.57 11.50 -0.17
CA TYR A 19 4.16 11.66 0.13
C TYR A 19 3.76 11.02 1.47
N ALA A 20 4.35 9.87 1.83
CA ALA A 20 4.17 9.29 3.17
C ALA A 20 4.65 10.24 4.28
N SER A 21 5.82 10.87 4.11
CA SER A 21 6.32 11.87 5.05
C SER A 21 5.44 13.11 5.14
N HIS A 22 4.76 13.50 4.05
CA HIS A 22 3.81 14.60 4.03
C HIS A 22 2.47 14.24 4.71
N LEU A 23 2.03 12.98 4.62
CA LEU A 23 0.77 12.55 5.23
C LEU A 23 0.82 12.55 6.76
N LYS A 24 1.95 12.16 7.36
CA LYS A 24 2.14 12.13 8.82
C LYS A 24 1.79 13.44 9.55
N PRO A 25 2.42 14.59 9.21
CA PRO A 25 2.12 15.85 9.89
C PRO A 25 0.77 16.43 9.47
N SER A 26 0.17 15.97 8.36
CA SER A 26 -1.08 16.54 7.87
C SER A 26 -2.26 16.27 8.80
N GLY A 27 -2.21 15.22 9.63
CA GLY A 27 -3.29 14.82 10.52
C GLY A 27 -4.60 14.41 9.82
N LYS A 28 -4.60 14.35 8.47
CA LYS A 28 -5.81 14.04 7.67
C LYS A 28 -6.12 12.54 7.61
N MET A 29 -5.19 11.70 8.06
CA MET A 29 -5.34 10.25 8.04
C MET A 29 -5.26 9.75 9.47
N GLU A 30 -6.39 9.27 9.98
CA GLU A 30 -6.45 8.62 11.29
C GLU A 30 -5.84 7.22 11.18
N LEU A 31 -4.95 6.88 12.12
CA LEU A 31 -4.46 5.50 12.21
C LEU A 31 -5.55 4.65 12.88
N PRO A 32 -5.92 3.51 12.27
CA PRO A 32 -6.78 2.55 12.92
C PRO A 32 -6.12 1.91 14.14
N ASP A 33 -6.89 1.62 15.19
CA ASP A 33 -6.39 0.99 16.43
C ASP A 33 -5.64 -0.34 16.21
N TRP A 34 -5.94 -1.03 15.11
CA TRP A 34 -5.34 -2.32 14.80
C TRP A 34 -4.00 -2.24 14.07
N THR A 35 -3.48 -1.05 13.72
CA THR A 35 -2.26 -0.91 12.90
C THR A 35 -1.04 -1.62 13.48
N ASP A 36 -0.95 -1.69 14.80
CA ASP A 36 0.21 -2.23 15.51
C ASP A 36 0.14 -3.75 15.70
N LEU A 37 -1.05 -4.33 15.52
CA LEU A 37 -1.32 -5.74 15.76
C LEU A 37 -1.34 -6.58 14.49
N VAL A 38 -1.60 -5.95 13.34
CA VAL A 38 -1.84 -6.67 12.09
C VAL A 38 -0.59 -6.79 11.23
N LYS A 39 -0.63 -7.80 10.37
CA LYS A 39 0.19 -7.84 9.16
C LYS A 39 -0.54 -7.18 7.99
N ILE A 40 0.23 -6.61 7.05
CA ILE A 40 -0.31 -5.98 5.83
C ILE A 40 -1.20 -6.95 5.05
N ASP A 41 -0.82 -8.22 5.02
CA ASP A 41 -1.46 -9.19 4.15
C ASP A 41 -1.42 -10.63 4.68
N VAL A 42 -2.41 -11.43 4.26
CA VAL A 42 -2.54 -12.86 4.57
C VAL A 42 -1.35 -13.66 4.08
N LEU A 43 -0.74 -13.24 2.96
CA LEU A 43 0.44 -13.89 2.37
C LEU A 43 1.75 -13.59 3.10
N LYS A 44 1.78 -12.57 3.97
CA LYS A 44 2.95 -12.28 4.78
C LYS A 44 2.92 -13.16 6.03
N GLU A 45 4.08 -13.64 6.44
CA GLU A 45 4.22 -14.44 7.68
C GLU A 45 4.46 -13.53 8.89
N LEU A 46 5.10 -12.37 8.69
CA LEU A 46 5.47 -11.43 9.73
C LEU A 46 4.81 -10.05 9.55
N ALA A 47 4.75 -9.29 10.63
CA ALA A 47 4.33 -7.89 10.65
C ALA A 47 5.35 -6.98 9.94
N PRO A 48 4.93 -5.77 9.51
CA PRO A 48 5.83 -4.78 8.94
C PRO A 48 6.83 -4.27 9.98
N TYR A 49 8.07 -4.04 9.56
CA TYR A 49 9.11 -3.49 10.44
C TYR A 49 9.07 -1.97 10.58
N ASP A 50 8.57 -1.29 9.55
CA ASP A 50 8.47 0.16 9.54
C ASP A 50 7.20 0.58 10.30
N PRO A 51 7.29 1.40 11.38
CA PRO A 51 6.10 1.87 12.10
C PRO A 51 5.18 2.72 11.20
N ASP A 52 5.72 3.33 10.15
CA ASP A 52 5.00 4.18 9.22
C ASP A 52 4.49 3.43 7.99
N TRP A 53 4.46 2.09 8.05
CA TRP A 53 4.03 1.23 6.95
C TRP A 53 2.64 1.61 6.43
N TYR A 54 1.75 2.09 7.31
CA TYR A 54 0.38 2.45 6.95
C TYR A 54 0.36 3.61 5.95
N TYR A 55 1.11 4.67 6.24
CA TYR A 55 1.26 5.85 5.38
C TYR A 55 1.93 5.51 4.05
N ILE A 56 2.95 4.66 4.06
CA ILE A 56 3.64 4.21 2.85
C ILE A 56 2.67 3.43 1.95
N THR A 57 1.84 2.57 2.55
CA THR A 57 0.87 1.77 1.81
C THR A 57 -0.25 2.65 1.25
N ALA A 58 -0.68 3.67 1.98
CA ALA A 58 -1.63 4.68 1.51
C ALA A 58 -1.08 5.46 0.31
N ALA A 59 0.15 5.99 0.44
CA ALA A 59 0.83 6.73 -0.61
C ALA A 59 1.01 5.90 -1.89
N SER A 60 1.39 4.63 -1.75
CA SER A 60 1.51 3.69 -2.87
C SER A 60 0.19 3.50 -3.62
N ARG A 61 -0.94 3.38 -2.89
CA ARG A 61 -2.28 3.22 -3.46
C ARG A 61 -2.73 4.47 -4.19
N VAL A 62 -2.58 5.66 -3.57
CA VAL A 62 -2.93 6.95 -4.18
C VAL A 62 -2.19 7.15 -5.50
N ARG A 63 -0.88 6.87 -5.55
CA ARG A 63 -0.11 6.94 -6.80
C ARG A 63 -0.69 6.03 -7.89
N LYS A 64 -1.14 4.82 -7.54
CA LYS A 64 -1.75 3.90 -8.51
C LYS A 64 -3.11 4.38 -9.01
N ILE A 65 -3.92 5.01 -8.15
CA ILE A 65 -5.19 5.64 -8.55
C ILE A 65 -4.91 6.75 -9.57
N TYR A 66 -3.91 7.59 -9.31
CA TYR A 66 -3.52 8.65 -10.25
C TYR A 66 -3.08 8.09 -11.61
N LEU A 67 -2.34 6.97 -11.63
CA LEU A 67 -1.86 6.36 -12.87
C LEU A 67 -2.93 5.56 -13.62
N ARG A 68 -3.84 4.92 -12.90
CA ARG A 68 -4.89 4.07 -13.45
C ARG A 68 -6.20 4.42 -12.73
N GLY A 69 -7.04 5.19 -13.42
CA GLY A 69 -8.40 5.48 -12.95
C GLY A 69 -9.26 4.21 -12.84
N GLY A 70 -10.33 4.28 -12.04
CA GLY A 70 -11.32 3.20 -11.94
C GLY A 70 -10.88 1.98 -11.12
N LEU A 71 -9.81 2.07 -10.32
CA LEU A 71 -9.38 0.97 -9.46
C LEU A 71 -10.18 0.91 -8.16
N GLY A 72 -10.88 -0.21 -7.94
CA GLY A 72 -11.54 -0.53 -6.66
C GLY A 72 -10.70 -1.42 -5.74
N VAL A 73 -11.23 -1.70 -4.55
CA VAL A 73 -10.60 -2.58 -3.53
C VAL A 73 -10.20 -3.93 -4.13
N GLY A 74 -11.06 -4.55 -4.95
CA GLY A 74 -10.77 -5.84 -5.59
C GLY A 74 -9.56 -5.82 -6.53
N ALA A 75 -9.34 -4.71 -7.24
CA ALA A 75 -8.18 -4.53 -8.11
C ALA A 75 -6.91 -4.39 -7.28
N PHE A 76 -6.96 -3.59 -6.21
CA PHE A 76 -5.84 -3.45 -5.28
C PHE A 76 -5.45 -4.76 -4.60
N ARG A 77 -6.42 -5.61 -4.30
CA ARG A 77 -6.16 -6.96 -3.77
C ARG A 77 -5.40 -7.86 -4.74
N ARG A 78 -5.53 -7.66 -6.05
CA ARG A 78 -4.72 -8.38 -7.05
C ARG A 78 -3.35 -7.73 -7.22
N ILE A 79 -3.32 -6.41 -7.29
CA ILE A 79 -2.10 -5.63 -7.51
C ILE A 79 -1.06 -5.83 -6.38
N TYR A 80 -1.53 -5.87 -5.13
CA TYR A 80 -0.68 -6.11 -3.96
C TYR A 80 -0.67 -7.58 -3.52
N GLY A 81 -1.36 -8.45 -4.26
CA GLY A 81 -1.29 -9.90 -4.04
C GLY A 81 0.06 -10.46 -4.47
N GLY A 82 0.30 -11.74 -4.15
CA GLY A 82 1.57 -12.37 -4.43
C GLY A 82 1.57 -13.86 -4.11
N SER A 83 2.74 -14.46 -4.20
CA SER A 83 2.93 -15.88 -3.87
C SER A 83 2.74 -16.11 -2.37
N LYS A 84 1.80 -16.99 -2.01
CA LYS A 84 1.58 -17.44 -0.63
C LYS A 84 2.30 -18.77 -0.41
N ARG A 85 3.13 -18.84 0.63
CA ARG A 85 3.77 -20.07 1.08
C ARG A 85 2.75 -20.94 1.82
N ASN A 86 2.60 -22.19 1.37
CA ASN A 86 1.68 -23.17 1.96
C ASN A 86 2.44 -24.30 2.69
N GLY A 87 3.61 -23.98 3.26
CA GLY A 87 4.49 -24.95 3.91
C GLY A 87 5.05 -25.98 2.93
N SER A 88 4.66 -27.24 3.11
CA SER A 88 5.07 -28.37 2.26
C SER A 88 4.32 -28.43 0.91
N ARG A 89 3.19 -27.72 0.79
CA ARG A 89 2.42 -27.67 -0.47
C ARG A 89 2.96 -26.59 -1.42
N PRO A 90 2.77 -26.76 -2.75
CA PRO A 90 3.14 -25.75 -3.74
C PRO A 90 2.58 -24.36 -3.42
N SER A 91 3.32 -23.34 -3.85
CA SER A 91 2.91 -21.96 -3.71
C SER A 91 1.79 -21.61 -4.68
N HIS A 92 0.86 -20.78 -4.22
CA HIS A 92 -0.25 -20.29 -5.03
C HIS A 92 -0.42 -18.79 -4.84
N PHE A 93 -1.00 -18.13 -5.84
CA PHE A 93 -1.29 -16.70 -5.75
C PHE A 93 -2.36 -16.42 -4.69
N GLY A 94 -1.99 -15.63 -3.68
CA GLY A 94 -2.88 -15.09 -2.66
C GLY A 94 -3.23 -13.63 -2.95
N LYS A 95 -4.52 -13.29 -2.85
CA LYS A 95 -4.99 -11.91 -2.91
C LYS A 95 -4.65 -11.17 -1.63
N SER A 96 -4.46 -9.86 -1.75
CA SER A 96 -4.14 -9.04 -0.59
C SER A 96 -5.31 -8.86 0.38
N SER A 97 -4.99 -8.43 1.61
CA SER A 97 -5.97 -8.00 2.60
C SER A 97 -6.86 -6.91 2.02
N GLY A 98 -8.17 -7.16 2.04
CA GLY A 98 -9.18 -6.20 1.63
C GLY A 98 -9.50 -5.17 2.71
N SER A 99 -9.24 -5.50 3.99
CA SER A 99 -9.54 -4.60 5.11
C SER A 99 -8.65 -3.35 5.05
N VAL A 100 -7.33 -3.55 4.95
CA VAL A 100 -6.37 -2.45 4.85
C VAL A 100 -6.64 -1.58 3.62
N ALA A 101 -6.91 -2.18 2.46
CA ALA A 101 -7.21 -1.42 1.25
C ALA A 101 -8.53 -0.62 1.37
N ARG A 102 -9.56 -1.20 2.01
CA ARG A 102 -10.84 -0.52 2.19
C ARG A 102 -10.73 0.64 3.19
N ASN A 103 -10.07 0.43 4.32
CA ASN A 103 -9.94 1.44 5.35
C ASN A 103 -9.18 2.68 4.84
N ILE A 104 -8.18 2.51 3.97
CA ILE A 104 -7.47 3.66 3.35
C ILE A 104 -8.38 4.48 2.41
N PHE A 105 -9.43 3.88 1.84
CA PHE A 105 -10.33 4.57 0.91
C PHE A 105 -11.58 5.14 1.57
N GLN A 106 -11.79 4.86 2.85
CA GLN A 106 -12.92 5.36 3.64
C GLN A 106 -12.43 6.54 4.48
#